data_AF-A0ABC9VSU9-F1
#
_entry.id   AF-A0ABC9VSU9-F1
#
_cell.length_a   1.000
_cell.length_b   1.000
_cell.length_c   1.000
_cell.angle_alpha   90.00
_cell.angle_beta   90.00
_cell.angle_gamma   90.00
#
_symmetry.space_group_name_H-M   'P 1'
#
loop_
_entity.id
_entity.type
_entity.pdbx_description
1 polymer ?
#
loop_
_entity_poly.entity_id
_entity_poly.type
_entity_poly.pdbx_seq_one_letter_code
_entity_poly.pdbx_strand_id
1 'polypeptide(L)'
;MAAGWLLVFSLTLFQSLVMNHSSEGPFPSATTIKSWVDKMQEDLVTLARTASGVDQLAAIYLKNRNLYTVEANNPRQLVEIAARDIEKLLSNRSKALVRLAKEAEKYQASHQWRDEFGNNDIIYYNAKDDQNDPEKNDTESGSQRIRPVFEEDPVFRRQTSYQHAAVHIPTDIYEGSTIVLNELNWTAALDDVFKRNREEDPTLLWQVFGSATGLARYYPASPWVDKSRTPNKIDLYDVRRRPWYIQGAASPKDMLILVDASGSVSGLTLKLIRTSVIEMLETLSDDDFVNVVSFNNNAQNVSCFNHLVQANVRNKKKLKEAVYKISAKGITDYKKGFSYAFEQLLNHSVSRANCNKIIMLFTDGGEERAQEIFHKYNEDKKVSAI
;
A
#
# COMPACT_ATOMS: atom_id res chain seq x y z
N MET A 1 8.91 -21.17 89.99
CA MET A 1 8.13 -20.30 89.09
C MET A 1 8.34 -18.80 89.36
N ALA A 2 9.59 -18.34 89.55
CA ALA A 2 9.89 -16.91 89.79
C ALA A 2 10.86 -16.29 88.75
N ALA A 3 11.54 -17.12 87.95
CA ALA A 3 12.50 -16.65 86.94
C ALA A 3 11.85 -16.26 85.59
N GLY A 4 10.62 -16.71 85.31
CA GLY A 4 9.95 -16.44 84.04
C GLY A 4 9.37 -15.03 83.91
N TRP A 5 8.97 -14.40 85.02
CA TRP A 5 8.29 -13.10 85.00
C TRP A 5 9.27 -11.91 84.83
N LEU A 6 10.51 -12.05 85.32
CA LEU A 6 11.57 -11.05 85.13
C LEU A 6 12.05 -10.96 83.68
N LEU A 7 12.02 -12.07 82.95
CA LEU A 7 12.40 -12.14 81.53
C LEU A 7 11.36 -11.51 80.61
N VAL A 8 10.06 -11.64 80.94
CA VAL A 8 8.99 -11.03 80.14
C VAL A 8 8.97 -9.52 80.35
N PHE A 9 9.20 -9.03 81.57
CA PHE A 9 9.24 -7.59 81.86
C PHE A 9 10.47 -6.89 81.27
N SER A 10 11.62 -7.58 81.20
CA SER A 10 12.80 -7.03 80.53
C SER A 10 12.64 -7.01 79.01
N LEU A 11 11.99 -8.01 78.41
CA LEU A 11 11.72 -8.03 76.97
C LEU A 11 10.73 -6.95 76.53
N THR A 12 9.68 -6.68 77.31
CA THR A 12 8.67 -5.66 76.96
C THR A 12 9.19 -4.24 77.13
N LEU A 13 10.03 -3.99 78.15
CA LEU A 13 10.69 -2.69 78.32
C LEU A 13 11.67 -2.41 77.17
N PHE A 14 12.39 -3.45 76.71
CA PHE A 14 13.31 -3.34 75.58
C PHE A 14 12.57 -3.12 74.25
N GLN A 15 11.40 -3.75 74.04
CA GLN A 15 10.57 -3.49 72.87
C GLN A 15 9.99 -2.06 72.86
N SER A 16 9.69 -1.48 74.01
CA SER A 16 9.23 -0.09 74.09
C SER A 16 10.33 0.95 73.81
N LEU A 17 11.61 0.61 74.07
CA LEU A 17 12.75 1.48 73.76
C LEU A 17 13.18 1.43 72.28
N VAL A 18 12.82 0.37 71.54
CA VAL A 18 13.17 0.21 70.12
C VAL A 18 12.12 0.83 69.19
N MET A 19 10.94 1.18 69.69
CA MET A 19 9.99 2.03 68.97
C MET A 19 10.35 3.51 69.10
N ASN A 20 11.57 3.86 68.68
CA ASN A 20 11.83 5.25 68.31
C ASN A 20 11.06 5.50 67.01
N HIS A 21 10.03 6.34 67.10
CA HIS A 21 9.43 7.02 65.97
C HIS A 21 10.54 7.44 65.01
N SER A 22 10.49 6.94 63.77
CA SER A 22 11.19 7.56 62.65
C SER A 22 10.59 8.95 62.48
N SER A 23 11.14 9.91 63.23
CA SER A 23 11.08 11.32 62.89
C SER A 23 11.53 11.44 61.44
N GLU A 24 10.76 12.12 60.60
CA GLU A 24 11.26 12.62 59.33
C GLU A 24 12.52 13.46 59.63
N GLY A 25 13.69 12.85 59.46
CA GLY A 25 14.97 13.55 59.63
C GLY A 25 15.01 14.74 58.66
N PRO A 26 15.68 15.85 59.02
CA PRO A 26 15.76 17.01 58.13
C PRO A 26 16.34 16.57 56.79
N PHE A 27 15.68 16.99 55.70
CA PHE A 27 16.12 16.67 54.34
C PHE A 27 17.61 17.02 54.20
N PRO A 28 18.46 16.09 53.73
CA PRO A 28 19.90 16.29 53.76
C PRO A 28 20.32 17.54 52.98
N SER A 29 21.33 18.23 53.48
CA SER A 29 21.87 19.42 52.81
C SER A 29 22.36 19.08 51.40
N ALA A 30 22.28 20.03 50.47
CA ALA A 30 22.72 19.83 49.08
C ALA A 30 24.18 19.33 49.00
N THR A 31 25.04 19.77 49.90
CA THR A 31 26.44 19.31 50.01
C THR A 31 26.55 17.85 50.41
N THR A 32 25.68 17.37 51.31
CA THR A 32 25.65 15.97 51.74
C THR A 32 25.20 15.07 50.59
N ILE A 33 24.13 15.44 49.89
CA ILE A 33 23.62 14.69 48.73
C ILE A 33 24.68 14.64 47.64
N LYS A 34 25.37 15.75 47.35
CA LYS A 34 26.46 15.78 46.36
C LYS A 34 27.58 14.81 46.72
N SER A 35 28.02 14.79 47.97
CA SER A 35 29.09 13.88 48.42
C SER A 35 28.72 12.39 48.31
N TRP A 36 27.45 12.05 48.56
CA TRP A 36 26.96 10.67 48.43
C TRP A 36 26.89 10.24 46.97
N VAL A 37 26.37 11.12 46.11
CA VAL A 37 26.30 10.86 44.66
C VAL A 37 27.69 10.72 44.08
N ASP A 38 28.65 11.55 44.47
CA ASP A 38 30.02 11.49 43.95
C ASP A 38 30.71 10.17 44.31
N LYS A 39 30.56 9.75 45.57
CA LYS A 39 31.10 8.46 46.02
C LYS A 39 30.44 7.29 45.30
N MET A 40 29.11 7.30 45.18
CA MET A 40 28.38 6.25 44.48
C MET A 40 28.71 6.20 42.99
N GLN A 41 28.89 7.36 42.34
CA GLN A 41 29.33 7.45 40.95
C GLN A 41 30.72 6.88 40.78
N GLU A 42 31.66 7.22 41.66
CA GLU A 42 33.03 6.72 41.60
C GLU A 42 33.08 5.20 41.79
N ASP A 43 32.33 4.67 42.76
CA ASP A 43 32.23 3.23 42.99
C ASP A 43 31.63 2.49 41.79
N LEU A 44 30.53 3.00 41.23
CA LEU A 44 29.87 2.38 40.08
C LEU A 44 30.71 2.46 38.80
N VAL A 45 31.34 3.60 38.53
CA VAL A 45 32.23 3.77 37.36
C VAL A 45 33.46 2.88 37.49
N THR A 46 34.04 2.78 38.69
CA THR A 46 35.20 1.93 38.95
C THR A 46 34.85 0.46 38.77
N LEU A 47 33.73 0.02 39.34
CA LEU A 47 33.23 -1.34 39.15
C LEU A 47 32.98 -1.64 37.66
N ALA A 48 32.27 -0.74 36.97
CA ALA A 48 31.95 -0.90 35.56
C ALA A 48 33.23 -0.96 34.70
N ARG A 49 34.18 -0.04 34.89
CA ARG A 49 35.43 0.02 34.12
C ARG A 49 36.31 -1.20 34.36
N THR A 50 36.40 -1.67 35.62
CA THR A 50 37.19 -2.84 36.00
C THR A 50 36.56 -4.13 35.49
N ALA A 51 35.25 -4.32 35.69
CA ALA A 51 34.55 -5.54 35.29
C ALA A 51 34.35 -5.63 33.77
N SER A 52 34.13 -4.51 33.07
CA SER A 52 33.99 -4.48 31.61
C SER A 52 35.33 -4.60 30.87
N GLY A 53 36.45 -4.28 31.54
CA GLY A 53 37.78 -4.37 30.93
C GLY A 53 38.00 -3.41 29.77
N VAL A 54 37.32 -2.25 29.73
CA VAL A 54 37.40 -1.28 28.62
C VAL A 54 38.85 -0.89 28.29
N ASP A 55 39.69 -0.68 29.31
CA ASP A 55 41.09 -0.33 29.12
C ASP A 55 41.91 -1.48 28.52
N GLN A 56 41.60 -2.72 28.91
CA GLN A 56 42.24 -3.91 28.36
C GLN A 56 41.87 -4.08 26.89
N LEU A 57 40.60 -3.88 26.54
CA LEU A 57 40.13 -3.96 25.15
C LEU A 57 40.79 -2.88 24.28
N ALA A 58 40.85 -1.63 24.75
CA ALA A 58 41.56 -0.55 24.05
C ALA A 58 43.04 -0.88 23.84
N ALA A 59 43.71 -1.45 24.85
CA ALA A 59 45.10 -1.88 24.74
C ALA A 59 45.29 -3.00 23.70
N ILE A 60 44.35 -3.95 23.60
CA ILE A 60 44.38 -5.02 22.59
C ILE A 60 44.29 -4.43 21.18
N TYR A 61 43.37 -3.49 20.93
CA TYR A 61 43.27 -2.80 19.64
C TYR A 61 44.58 -2.07 19.29
N LEU A 62 45.21 -1.40 20.25
CA LEU A 62 46.47 -0.70 20.03
C LEU A 62 47.66 -1.65 19.81
N LYS A 63 47.68 -2.80 20.49
CA LYS A 63 48.73 -3.82 20.38
C LYS A 63 48.70 -4.52 19.03
N ASN A 64 47.49 -4.80 18.51
CA ASN A 64 47.27 -5.57 17.29
C ASN A 64 47.04 -4.70 16.05
N ARG A 65 47.63 -3.49 16.00
CA ARG A 65 47.50 -2.54 14.87
C ARG A 65 47.97 -3.09 13.52
N ASN A 66 48.75 -4.17 13.51
CA ASN A 66 49.18 -4.86 12.31
C ASN A 66 48.14 -5.84 11.75
N LEU A 67 47.10 -6.19 12.52
CA LEU A 67 46.04 -7.12 12.08
C LEU A 67 44.88 -6.43 11.36
N TYR A 68 44.80 -5.10 11.41
CA TYR A 68 43.75 -4.32 10.76
C TYR A 68 44.32 -2.99 10.23
N THR A 69 43.58 -2.37 9.32
CA THR A 69 43.84 -1.01 8.86
C THR A 69 42.68 -0.11 9.27
N VAL A 70 42.96 1.17 9.51
CA VAL A 70 41.93 2.18 9.78
C VAL A 70 41.78 3.01 8.51
N GLU A 71 40.68 2.77 7.81
CA GLU A 71 40.34 3.51 6.59
C GLU A 71 39.35 4.62 6.89
N ALA A 72 39.43 5.70 6.11
CA ALA A 72 38.50 6.81 6.22
C ALA A 72 37.28 6.59 5.33
N ASN A 73 36.09 6.65 5.92
CA ASN A 73 34.85 6.67 5.16
C ASN A 73 34.65 8.06 4.55
N ASN A 74 34.89 8.21 3.25
CA ASN A 74 34.57 9.43 2.51
C ASN A 74 33.06 9.45 2.18
N PRO A 75 32.23 10.27 2.86
CA PRO A 75 30.78 10.20 2.69
C PRO A 75 30.34 10.54 1.28
N ARG A 76 31.04 11.46 0.61
CA ARG A 76 30.73 11.85 -0.78
C ARG A 76 30.93 10.69 -1.73
N GLN A 77 32.06 9.99 -1.61
CA GLN A 77 32.37 8.83 -2.45
C GLN A 77 31.39 7.67 -2.20
N LEU A 78 31.04 7.41 -0.93
CA LEU A 78 30.07 6.36 -0.58
C LEU A 78 28.69 6.64 -1.17
N VAL A 79 28.23 7.89 -1.11
CA VAL A 79 26.95 8.30 -1.71
C VAL A 79 27.00 8.17 -3.24
N GLU A 80 28.10 8.57 -3.88
CA GLU A 80 28.27 8.42 -5.33
C GLU A 80 28.27 6.95 -5.78
N ILE A 81 28.90 6.05 -5.02
CA ILE A 81 28.89 4.61 -5.31
C ILE A 81 27.46 4.06 -5.18
N ALA A 82 26.80 4.33 -4.06
CA ALA A 82 25.44 3.88 -3.82
C ALA A 82 24.46 4.40 -4.89
N ALA A 83 24.59 5.67 -5.28
CA ALA A 83 23.75 6.26 -6.33
C ALA A 83 23.93 5.54 -7.68
N ARG A 84 25.17 5.26 -8.09
CA ARG A 84 25.46 4.54 -9.34
C ARG A 84 24.95 3.09 -9.32
N ASP A 85 25.04 2.42 -8.19
CA ASP A 85 24.57 1.04 -8.08
C ASP A 85 23.03 0.98 -8.14
N ILE A 86 22.33 1.93 -7.51
CA ILE A 86 20.88 2.07 -7.65
C ILE A 86 20.49 2.43 -9.09
N GLU A 87 21.21 3.34 -9.73
CA GLU A 87 20.99 3.70 -11.14
C GLU A 87 21.12 2.48 -12.05
N LYS A 88 22.20 1.69 -11.90
CA LYS A 88 22.40 0.46 -12.67
C LYS A 88 21.31 -0.58 -12.40
N LEU A 89 20.94 -0.76 -11.14
CA LEU A 89 19.87 -1.69 -10.75
C LEU A 89 18.54 -1.32 -11.41
N LEU A 90 18.15 -0.04 -11.36
CA LEU A 90 16.92 0.44 -11.97
C LEU A 90 16.99 0.41 -13.50
N SER A 91 18.15 0.72 -14.08
CA SER A 91 18.37 0.65 -15.53
C SER A 91 18.24 -0.79 -16.06
N ASN A 92 18.83 -1.77 -15.37
CA ASN A 92 18.71 -3.18 -15.77
C ASN A 92 17.26 -3.68 -15.69
N ARG A 93 16.54 -3.32 -14.63
CA ARG A 93 15.10 -3.62 -14.52
C ARG A 93 14.27 -2.94 -15.61
N SER A 94 14.60 -1.71 -15.97
CA SER A 94 13.96 -0.99 -17.08
C SER A 94 14.16 -1.70 -18.41
N LYS A 95 15.37 -2.21 -18.70
CA LYS A 95 15.65 -2.98 -19.93
C LYS A 95 14.77 -4.25 -20.02
N ALA A 96 14.62 -4.97 -18.91
CA ALA A 96 13.75 -6.16 -18.84
C ALA A 96 12.28 -5.81 -19.10
N LEU A 97 11.79 -4.70 -18.54
CA LEU A 97 10.42 -4.19 -18.78
C LEU A 97 10.20 -3.78 -20.23
N VAL A 98 11.12 -3.03 -20.84
CA VAL A 98 11.01 -2.58 -22.24
C VAL A 98 10.97 -3.78 -23.19
N ARG A 99 11.79 -4.80 -22.94
CA ARG A 99 11.78 -6.04 -23.71
C ARG A 99 10.43 -6.74 -23.60
N LEU A 100 9.91 -6.90 -22.38
CA LEU A 100 8.63 -7.56 -22.13
C LEU A 100 7.47 -6.82 -22.79
N ALA A 101 7.42 -5.49 -22.68
CA ALA A 101 6.40 -4.66 -23.31
C ALA A 101 6.42 -4.80 -24.84
N LYS A 102 7.61 -4.71 -25.46
CA LYS A 102 7.76 -4.85 -26.91
C LYS A 102 7.30 -6.22 -27.43
N GLU A 103 7.66 -7.30 -26.74
CA GLU A 103 7.21 -8.65 -27.11
C GLU A 103 5.70 -8.81 -26.87
N ALA A 104 5.14 -8.24 -25.79
CA ALA A 104 3.69 -8.26 -25.55
C ALA A 104 2.90 -7.56 -26.66
N GLU A 105 3.32 -6.36 -27.09
CA GLU A 105 2.72 -5.64 -28.21
C GLU A 105 2.77 -6.46 -29.50
N LYS A 106 3.92 -7.06 -29.79
CA LYS A 106 4.13 -7.89 -30.98
C LYS A 106 3.26 -9.14 -30.97
N TYR A 107 3.24 -9.88 -29.85
CA TYR A 107 2.45 -11.11 -29.74
C TYR A 107 0.97 -10.83 -29.87
N GLN A 108 0.47 -9.78 -29.19
CA GLN A 108 -0.93 -9.42 -29.29
C GLN A 108 -1.30 -8.91 -30.69
N ALA A 109 -0.43 -8.15 -31.36
CA ALA A 109 -0.67 -7.71 -32.74
C ALA A 109 -0.73 -8.87 -33.74
N SER A 110 -0.02 -9.97 -33.47
CA SER A 110 -0.05 -11.20 -34.28
C SER A 110 -1.17 -12.18 -33.90
N HIS A 111 -1.87 -11.93 -32.78
CA HIS A 111 -2.89 -12.83 -32.27
C HIS A 111 -4.14 -12.79 -33.16
N GLN A 112 -4.69 -13.97 -33.45
CA GLN A 112 -5.95 -14.10 -34.15
C GLN A 112 -7.05 -14.41 -33.15
N TRP A 113 -8.06 -13.55 -33.11
CA TRP A 113 -9.22 -13.75 -32.25
C TRP A 113 -9.96 -15.04 -32.62
N ARG A 114 -10.30 -15.85 -31.61
CA ARG A 114 -11.09 -17.07 -31.75
C ARG A 114 -12.29 -17.02 -30.80
N ASP A 115 -13.47 -17.37 -31.30
CA ASP A 115 -14.70 -17.41 -30.48
C ASP A 115 -14.95 -18.78 -29.85
N GLU A 116 -14.44 -19.84 -30.48
CA GLU A 116 -14.58 -21.21 -30.02
C GLU A 116 -13.21 -21.76 -29.60
N PHE A 117 -13.14 -22.25 -28.37
CA PHE A 117 -11.98 -22.96 -27.83
C PHE A 117 -12.39 -24.40 -27.52
N GLY A 118 -11.69 -25.35 -28.13
CA GLY A 118 -11.85 -26.77 -27.83
C GLY A 118 -11.24 -27.15 -26.49
N ASN A 119 -11.54 -28.37 -26.02
CA ASN A 119 -10.89 -28.92 -24.83
C ASN A 119 -9.37 -29.07 -25.10
N ASN A 120 -8.55 -28.47 -24.23
CA ASN A 120 -7.07 -28.43 -24.27
C ASN A 120 -6.43 -27.40 -25.22
N ASP A 121 -7.18 -26.45 -25.78
CA ASP A 121 -6.59 -25.39 -26.62
C ASP A 121 -5.73 -24.40 -25.80
N ILE A 122 -6.03 -24.24 -24.51
CA ILE A 122 -5.35 -23.31 -23.61
C ILE A 122 -4.80 -24.08 -22.42
N ILE A 123 -3.48 -24.01 -22.22
CA ILE A 123 -2.77 -24.69 -21.13
C ILE A 123 -2.12 -23.64 -20.24
N TYR A 124 -2.52 -23.56 -18.96
CA TYR A 124 -1.96 -22.59 -18.01
C TYR A 124 -2.06 -23.07 -16.55
N TYR A 125 -1.30 -22.43 -15.67
CA TYR A 125 -1.42 -22.64 -14.22
C TYR A 125 -2.26 -21.53 -13.59
N ASN A 126 -3.42 -21.88 -13.03
CA ASN A 126 -4.25 -20.95 -12.25
C ASN A 126 -3.71 -20.86 -10.81
N ALA A 127 -3.35 -19.65 -10.38
CA ALA A 127 -2.75 -19.39 -9.09
C ALA A 127 -3.68 -19.71 -7.90
N LYS A 128 -5.00 -19.61 -8.08
CA LYS A 128 -5.99 -19.79 -7.00
C LYS A 128 -6.40 -21.25 -6.79
N ASP A 129 -5.96 -22.15 -7.66
CA ASP A 129 -6.32 -23.54 -7.59
C ASP A 129 -5.61 -24.28 -6.46
N ASP A 130 -6.37 -25.17 -5.83
CA ASP A 130 -5.83 -26.07 -4.83
C ASP A 130 -5.34 -27.35 -5.51
N GLN A 131 -4.03 -27.55 -5.57
CA GLN A 131 -3.42 -28.73 -6.18
C GLN A 131 -3.76 -30.04 -5.44
N ASN A 132 -4.27 -29.94 -4.22
CA ASN A 132 -4.59 -31.08 -3.34
C ASN A 132 -6.06 -31.50 -3.40
N ASP A 133 -6.88 -30.90 -4.26
CA ASP A 133 -8.31 -31.23 -4.39
C ASP A 133 -8.50 -32.31 -5.48
N PRO A 134 -8.73 -33.59 -5.12
CA PRO A 134 -8.91 -34.68 -6.08
C PRO A 134 -10.24 -34.59 -6.84
N GLU A 135 -11.20 -33.77 -6.40
CA GLU A 135 -12.49 -33.58 -7.09
C GLU A 135 -12.37 -32.63 -8.29
N LYS A 136 -11.32 -31.80 -8.38
CA LYS A 136 -11.06 -30.89 -9.51
C LYS A 136 -10.25 -31.55 -10.65
N ASN A 137 -10.60 -32.78 -11.01
CA ASN A 137 -10.31 -33.29 -12.36
C ASN A 137 -11.32 -32.75 -13.40
N ASP A 138 -12.16 -31.80 -13.00
CA ASP A 138 -13.07 -31.08 -13.89
C ASP A 138 -12.27 -30.21 -14.86
N THR A 139 -12.09 -30.73 -16.08
CA THR A 139 -11.83 -29.91 -17.26
C THR A 139 -12.95 -28.91 -17.41
N GLU A 140 -12.81 -27.72 -16.82
CA GLU A 140 -13.62 -26.57 -17.19
C GLU A 140 -13.47 -26.35 -18.70
N SER A 141 -14.60 -26.35 -19.40
CA SER A 141 -14.70 -26.34 -20.87
C SER A 141 -13.74 -25.32 -21.48
N GLY A 142 -12.73 -25.79 -22.21
CA GLY A 142 -11.80 -24.94 -22.97
C GLY A 142 -10.39 -24.72 -22.37
N SER A 143 -10.08 -25.18 -21.15
CA SER A 143 -8.71 -25.02 -20.60
C SER A 143 -8.18 -26.22 -19.82
N GLN A 144 -6.88 -26.50 -19.99
CA GLN A 144 -6.15 -27.55 -19.27
C GLN A 144 -5.21 -26.92 -18.23
N ARG A 145 -5.29 -27.42 -17.00
CA ARG A 145 -4.55 -26.86 -15.86
C ARG A 145 -3.19 -27.56 -15.68
N ILE A 146 -2.12 -26.77 -15.61
CA ILE A 146 -0.78 -27.26 -15.31
C ILE A 146 -0.67 -27.56 -13.81
N ARG A 147 -0.01 -28.67 -13.46
CA ARG A 147 0.40 -28.97 -12.07
C ARG A 147 1.91 -28.75 -11.93
N PRO A 148 2.37 -27.51 -11.65
CA PRO A 148 3.79 -27.23 -11.50
C PRO A 148 4.37 -27.93 -10.26
N VAL A 149 5.63 -28.36 -10.37
CA VAL A 149 6.43 -28.75 -9.22
C VAL A 149 6.93 -27.47 -8.54
N PHE A 150 6.66 -27.38 -7.25
CA PHE A 150 7.04 -26.24 -6.44
C PHE A 150 8.24 -26.56 -5.55
N GLU A 151 9.18 -25.62 -5.49
CA GLU A 151 10.35 -25.67 -4.63
C GLU A 151 10.37 -24.44 -3.71
N GLU A 152 10.89 -24.61 -2.49
CA GLU A 152 11.05 -23.50 -1.56
C GLU A 152 12.14 -22.55 -2.05
N ASP A 153 11.77 -21.28 -2.25
CA ASP A 153 12.70 -20.27 -2.72
C ASP A 153 13.09 -19.30 -1.59
N PRO A 154 14.39 -19.16 -1.27
CA PRO A 154 14.86 -18.29 -0.18
C PRO A 154 14.69 -16.79 -0.48
N VAL A 155 14.70 -16.38 -1.75
CA VAL A 155 14.52 -14.98 -2.19
C VAL A 155 13.06 -14.58 -2.03
N PHE A 156 12.14 -15.44 -2.47
CA PHE A 156 10.69 -15.16 -2.41
C PHE A 156 10.04 -15.56 -1.08
N ARG A 157 10.74 -16.34 -0.24
CA ARG A 157 10.26 -16.89 1.05
C ARG A 157 8.93 -17.62 0.90
N ARG A 158 8.79 -18.36 -0.19
CA ARG A 158 7.62 -19.18 -0.52
C ARG A 158 7.97 -20.20 -1.59
N GLN A 159 7.03 -21.11 -1.80
CA GLN A 159 7.05 -22.09 -2.87
C GLN A 159 6.89 -21.42 -4.24
N THR A 160 7.83 -21.68 -5.14
CA THR A 160 7.82 -21.15 -6.50
C THR A 160 8.20 -22.21 -7.54
N SER A 161 7.82 -21.99 -8.79
CA SER A 161 8.16 -22.84 -9.93
C SER A 161 8.67 -21.96 -11.07
N TYR A 162 9.93 -22.17 -11.46
CA TYR A 162 10.60 -21.40 -12.52
C TYR A 162 10.26 -21.91 -13.93
N GLN A 163 9.47 -22.98 -14.07
CA GLN A 163 9.13 -23.56 -15.37
C GLN A 163 7.98 -22.84 -16.08
N HIS A 164 7.07 -22.23 -15.33
CA HIS A 164 5.84 -21.63 -15.88
C HIS A 164 5.53 -20.32 -15.15
N ALA A 165 4.72 -19.46 -15.77
CA ALA A 165 4.07 -18.36 -15.07
C ALA A 165 2.76 -18.83 -14.41
N ALA A 166 2.34 -18.14 -13.36
CA ALA A 166 1.03 -18.31 -12.76
C ALA A 166 0.07 -17.23 -13.27
N VAL A 167 -1.20 -17.58 -13.39
CA VAL A 167 -2.26 -16.65 -13.77
C VAL A 167 -3.22 -16.44 -12.61
N HIS A 168 -3.44 -15.17 -12.28
CA HIS A 168 -4.47 -14.72 -11.36
C HIS A 168 -5.66 -14.19 -12.17
N ILE A 169 -6.84 -14.71 -11.85
CA ILE A 169 -8.12 -14.23 -12.39
C ILE A 169 -8.94 -13.72 -11.19
N PRO A 170 -9.42 -12.47 -11.22
CA PRO A 170 -10.32 -11.93 -10.19
C PRO A 170 -11.57 -12.80 -10.00
N THR A 171 -12.07 -12.88 -8.77
CA THR A 171 -13.15 -13.80 -8.39
C THR A 171 -14.49 -13.44 -9.06
N ASP A 172 -14.67 -12.18 -9.45
CA ASP A 172 -15.84 -11.66 -10.16
C ASP A 172 -15.78 -11.84 -11.69
N ILE A 173 -14.67 -12.39 -12.22
CA ILE A 173 -14.48 -12.63 -13.65
C ILE A 173 -14.55 -14.13 -13.93
N TYR A 174 -15.42 -14.52 -14.87
CA TYR A 174 -15.53 -15.91 -15.30
C TYR A 174 -14.37 -16.31 -16.22
N GLU A 175 -13.60 -17.33 -15.83
CA GLU A 175 -12.40 -17.76 -16.55
C GLU A 175 -12.67 -18.38 -17.93
N GLY A 176 -13.84 -18.99 -18.11
CA GLY A 176 -14.26 -19.59 -19.39
C GLY A 176 -14.83 -18.59 -20.41
N SER A 177 -14.81 -17.28 -20.10
CA SER A 177 -15.27 -16.26 -21.06
C SER A 177 -14.31 -16.16 -22.24
N THR A 178 -14.84 -16.02 -23.47
CA THR A 178 -14.05 -15.91 -24.70
C THR A 178 -12.99 -14.81 -24.65
N ILE A 179 -13.27 -13.69 -23.98
CA ILE A 179 -12.30 -12.61 -23.78
C ILE A 179 -11.13 -13.02 -22.88
N VAL A 180 -11.38 -13.80 -21.83
CA VAL A 180 -10.34 -14.29 -20.92
C VAL A 180 -9.54 -15.40 -21.59
N LEU A 181 -10.21 -16.30 -22.31
CA LEU A 181 -9.55 -17.39 -23.05
C LEU A 181 -8.60 -16.85 -24.13
N ASN A 182 -9.01 -15.83 -24.90
CA ASN A 182 -8.13 -15.16 -25.85
C ASN A 182 -6.92 -14.52 -25.15
N GLU A 183 -7.12 -13.84 -24.02
CA GLU A 183 -6.03 -13.27 -23.23
C GLU A 183 -5.05 -14.34 -22.74
N LEU A 184 -5.55 -15.46 -22.21
CA LEU A 184 -4.72 -16.59 -21.79
C LEU A 184 -3.89 -17.17 -22.94
N ASN A 185 -4.46 -17.22 -24.14
CA ASN A 185 -3.82 -17.78 -25.32
C ASN A 185 -2.60 -16.94 -25.75
N TRP A 186 -2.78 -15.65 -26.05
CA TRP A 186 -1.67 -14.84 -26.55
C TRP A 186 -0.64 -14.53 -25.45
N THR A 187 -1.08 -14.37 -24.19
CA THR A 187 -0.16 -14.11 -23.07
C THR A 187 0.74 -15.29 -22.72
N ALA A 188 0.46 -16.50 -23.23
CA ALA A 188 1.32 -17.67 -23.05
C ALA A 188 2.73 -17.48 -23.60
N ALA A 189 2.87 -16.70 -24.68
CA ALA A 189 4.18 -16.40 -25.27
C ALA A 189 5.08 -15.52 -24.37
N LEU A 190 4.52 -14.90 -23.32
CA LEU A 190 5.30 -14.08 -22.38
C LEU A 190 6.16 -14.93 -21.43
N ASP A 191 5.81 -16.20 -21.21
CA ASP A 191 6.54 -17.13 -20.34
C ASP A 191 8.03 -17.25 -20.77
N ASP A 192 8.30 -17.29 -22.08
CA ASP A 192 9.66 -17.33 -22.62
C ASP A 192 10.43 -16.03 -22.43
N VAL A 193 9.73 -14.89 -22.41
CA VAL A 193 10.34 -13.58 -22.13
C VAL A 193 10.67 -13.47 -20.64
N PHE A 194 9.76 -13.91 -19.78
CA PHE A 194 9.97 -13.94 -18.33
C PHE A 194 11.19 -14.77 -17.93
N LYS A 195 11.32 -15.97 -18.52
CA LYS A 195 12.48 -16.85 -18.31
C LYS A 195 13.78 -16.18 -18.74
N ARG A 196 13.84 -15.65 -19.97
CA ARG A 196 15.04 -14.95 -20.48
C ARG A 196 15.47 -13.77 -19.61
N ASN A 197 14.52 -12.98 -19.10
CA ASN A 197 14.83 -11.87 -18.21
C ASN A 197 15.48 -12.35 -16.91
N ARG A 198 15.00 -13.46 -16.34
CA ARG A 198 15.55 -14.06 -15.12
C ARG A 198 16.91 -14.73 -15.35
N GLU A 199 17.10 -15.36 -16.51
CA GLU A 199 18.40 -15.92 -16.92
C GLU A 199 19.47 -14.83 -17.04
N GLU A 200 19.10 -13.64 -17.52
CA GLU A 200 19.99 -12.48 -17.60
C GLU A 200 20.23 -11.82 -16.24
N ASP A 201 19.20 -11.73 -15.38
CA ASP A 201 19.30 -11.15 -14.03
C ASP A 201 18.66 -12.07 -12.96
N PRO A 202 19.48 -12.90 -12.27
CA PRO A 202 19.05 -13.75 -11.17
C PRO A 202 18.65 -13.00 -9.89
N THR A 203 18.66 -11.66 -9.88
CA THR A 203 18.17 -10.85 -8.75
C THR A 203 16.74 -10.32 -8.97
N LEU A 204 16.16 -10.53 -10.17
CA LEU A 204 14.79 -10.11 -10.47
C LEU A 204 13.77 -10.80 -9.56
N LEU A 205 12.88 -10.00 -8.98
CA LEU A 205 11.73 -10.48 -8.22
C LEU A 205 10.58 -10.81 -9.20
N TRP A 206 9.34 -10.58 -8.76
CA TRP A 206 8.15 -10.81 -9.55
C TRP A 206 8.19 -10.02 -10.86
N GLN A 207 8.00 -10.73 -11.96
CA GLN A 207 7.65 -10.13 -13.24
C GLN A 207 6.15 -10.34 -13.44
N VAL A 208 5.41 -9.28 -13.77
CA VAL A 208 3.94 -9.36 -13.89
C VAL A 208 3.46 -8.58 -15.11
N PHE A 209 2.54 -9.20 -15.86
CA PHE A 209 1.72 -8.56 -16.87
C PHE A 209 0.29 -8.44 -16.32
N GLY A 210 -0.23 -7.21 -16.27
CA GLY A 210 -1.63 -6.95 -15.94
C GLY A 210 -2.43 -6.65 -17.20
N SER A 211 -3.40 -7.49 -17.51
CA SER A 211 -4.30 -7.30 -18.66
C SER A 211 -5.37 -6.26 -18.35
N ALA A 212 -5.81 -5.52 -19.38
CA ALA A 212 -6.98 -4.66 -19.32
C ALA A 212 -8.28 -5.44 -19.03
N THR A 213 -8.30 -6.74 -19.32
CA THR A 213 -9.41 -7.65 -19.02
C THR A 213 -9.50 -7.97 -17.52
N GLY A 214 -8.46 -7.69 -16.72
CA GLY A 214 -8.41 -7.95 -15.27
C GLY A 214 -7.56 -9.17 -14.88
N LEU A 215 -7.17 -9.98 -15.85
CA LEU A 215 -6.23 -11.09 -15.68
C LEU A 215 -4.82 -10.59 -15.37
N ALA A 216 -4.10 -11.24 -14.47
CA ALA A 216 -2.68 -10.97 -14.24
C ALA A 216 -1.84 -12.25 -14.39
N ARG A 217 -0.78 -12.19 -15.19
CA ARG A 217 0.18 -13.29 -15.36
C ARG A 217 1.51 -12.90 -14.72
N TYR A 218 2.03 -13.73 -13.83
CA TYR A 218 3.28 -13.44 -13.11
C TYR A 218 4.24 -14.62 -13.05
N TYR A 219 5.53 -14.30 -13.00
CA TYR A 219 6.64 -15.27 -12.98
C TYR A 219 7.62 -14.95 -11.84
N PRO A 220 8.20 -15.97 -11.15
CA PRO A 220 7.91 -17.41 -11.29
C PRO A 220 6.51 -17.79 -10.81
N ALA A 221 5.97 -18.94 -11.21
CA ALA A 221 4.68 -19.40 -10.73
C ALA A 221 4.71 -19.68 -9.22
N SER A 222 3.66 -19.31 -8.51
CA SER A 222 3.50 -19.56 -7.07
C SER A 222 2.01 -19.56 -6.73
N PRO A 223 1.54 -20.43 -5.81
CA PRO A 223 0.14 -20.43 -5.40
C PRO A 223 -0.25 -19.09 -4.78
N TRP A 224 -1.47 -18.64 -5.08
CA TRP A 224 -1.99 -17.38 -4.53
C TRP A 224 -2.21 -17.50 -3.03
N VAL A 225 -1.94 -16.41 -2.31
CA VAL A 225 -2.01 -16.37 -0.83
C VAL A 225 -3.42 -16.63 -0.32
N ASP A 226 -4.43 -16.10 -1.01
CA ASP A 226 -5.83 -16.23 -0.67
C ASP A 226 -6.49 -17.17 -1.68
N LYS A 227 -6.38 -18.48 -1.42
CA LYS A 227 -7.02 -19.48 -2.28
C LYS A 227 -8.53 -19.23 -2.33
N SER A 228 -9.15 -19.54 -3.46
CA SER A 228 -10.59 -19.32 -3.70
C SER A 228 -11.53 -19.97 -2.67
N ARG A 229 -11.03 -20.88 -1.81
CA ARG A 229 -11.79 -21.63 -0.80
C ARG A 229 -11.21 -21.54 0.61
N THR A 230 -10.34 -20.57 0.94
CA THR A 230 -9.99 -20.37 2.36
C THR A 230 -11.28 -19.99 3.11
N PRO A 231 -11.79 -20.79 4.07
CA PRO A 231 -13.21 -20.78 4.47
C PRO A 231 -13.78 -19.45 4.97
N ASN A 232 -12.94 -18.44 5.20
CA ASN A 232 -13.34 -17.12 5.72
C ASN A 232 -12.65 -15.93 5.02
N LYS A 233 -11.99 -16.13 3.87
CA LYS A 233 -11.30 -15.03 3.17
C LYS A 233 -11.49 -15.13 1.66
N ILE A 234 -12.32 -14.23 1.13
CA ILE A 234 -12.53 -14.06 -0.30
C ILE A 234 -11.44 -13.14 -0.85
N ASP A 235 -10.79 -13.56 -1.93
CA ASP A 235 -9.85 -12.71 -2.65
C ASP A 235 -10.59 -11.63 -3.46
N LEU A 236 -10.39 -10.37 -3.06
CA LEU A 236 -10.88 -9.18 -3.75
C LEU A 236 -9.81 -8.54 -4.65
N TYR A 237 -8.77 -9.29 -5.00
CA TYR A 237 -7.71 -8.77 -5.84
C TYR A 237 -8.17 -8.56 -7.29
N ASP A 238 -8.09 -7.32 -7.76
CA ASP A 238 -8.13 -6.95 -9.18
C ASP A 238 -6.83 -6.22 -9.54
N VAL A 239 -6.23 -6.56 -10.69
CA VAL A 239 -4.99 -5.96 -11.19
C VAL A 239 -5.17 -4.50 -11.59
N ARG A 240 -6.35 -4.15 -12.12
CA ARG A 240 -6.64 -2.81 -12.66
C ARG A 240 -6.78 -1.76 -11.55
N ARG A 241 -7.03 -2.23 -10.32
CA ARG A 241 -7.15 -1.39 -9.12
C ARG A 241 -5.81 -1.20 -8.40
N ARG A 242 -4.70 -1.75 -8.92
CA ARG A 242 -3.41 -1.68 -8.24
C ARG A 242 -2.71 -0.35 -8.53
N PRO A 243 -2.08 0.29 -7.52
CA PRO A 243 -1.37 1.55 -7.73
C PRO A 243 -0.33 1.50 -8.87
N TRP A 244 0.44 0.42 -8.95
CA TRP A 244 1.44 0.25 -10.01
C TRP A 244 0.83 0.15 -11.42
N TYR A 245 -0.39 -0.39 -11.53
CA TYR A 245 -1.11 -0.47 -12.80
C TYR A 245 -1.67 0.90 -13.18
N ILE A 246 -2.32 1.58 -12.22
CA ILE A 246 -2.96 2.88 -12.43
C ILE A 246 -1.94 3.94 -12.83
N GLN A 247 -0.76 3.97 -12.19
CA GLN A 247 0.32 4.91 -12.50
C GLN A 247 0.89 4.73 -13.91
N GLY A 248 0.86 3.51 -14.46
CA GLY A 248 1.28 3.25 -15.84
C GLY A 248 0.16 3.47 -16.86
N ALA A 249 -1.10 3.28 -16.47
CA ALA A 249 -2.26 3.37 -17.35
C ALA A 249 -2.74 4.80 -17.60
N ALA A 250 -2.57 5.71 -16.64
CA ALA A 250 -3.06 7.08 -16.72
C ALA A 250 -2.04 8.09 -16.17
N SER A 251 -2.01 9.27 -16.78
CA SER A 251 -1.24 10.40 -16.25
C SER A 251 -1.93 11.00 -15.00
N PRO A 252 -1.17 11.72 -14.15
CA PRO A 252 -1.73 12.43 -13.01
C PRO A 252 -2.92 13.31 -13.40
N LYS A 253 -3.93 13.41 -12.52
CA LYS A 253 -5.17 14.14 -12.81
C LYS A 253 -5.62 15.03 -11.64
N ASP A 254 -6.19 16.16 -12.01
CA ASP A 254 -6.96 17.06 -11.15
C ASP A 254 -8.43 16.65 -11.27
N MET A 255 -8.93 15.88 -10.30
CA MET A 255 -10.28 15.35 -10.29
C MET A 255 -11.15 16.09 -9.29
N LEU A 256 -12.30 16.59 -9.72
CA LEU A 256 -13.31 17.13 -8.83
C LEU A 256 -14.55 16.22 -8.82
N ILE A 257 -14.88 15.69 -7.66
CA ILE A 257 -16.04 14.81 -7.50
C ILE A 257 -17.23 15.66 -7.07
N LEU A 258 -18.27 15.68 -7.90
CA LEU A 258 -19.55 16.32 -7.61
C LEU A 258 -20.54 15.27 -7.12
N VAL A 259 -21.13 15.53 -5.97
CA VAL A 259 -22.13 14.66 -5.35
C VAL A 259 -23.46 15.39 -5.25
N ASP A 260 -24.47 14.86 -5.94
CA ASP A 260 -25.84 15.32 -5.78
C ASP A 260 -26.32 14.95 -4.36
N ALA A 261 -26.76 15.96 -3.63
CA ALA A 261 -27.30 15.86 -2.27
C ALA A 261 -28.73 16.41 -2.19
N SER A 262 -29.46 16.41 -3.31
CA SER A 262 -30.89 16.72 -3.37
C SER A 262 -31.76 15.68 -2.67
N GLY A 263 -33.05 15.97 -2.48
CA GLY A 263 -33.97 15.05 -1.82
C GLY A 263 -34.23 13.74 -2.59
N SER A 264 -34.06 13.73 -3.92
CA SER A 264 -34.36 12.56 -4.77
C SER A 264 -33.42 11.39 -4.48
N VAL A 265 -32.14 11.68 -4.26
CA VAL A 265 -31.11 10.65 -3.97
C VAL A 265 -31.24 10.06 -2.56
N SER A 266 -32.17 10.52 -1.72
CA SER A 266 -32.29 10.04 -0.34
C SER A 266 -32.55 8.53 -0.24
N GLY A 267 -32.02 7.88 0.80
CA GLY A 267 -32.16 6.44 1.01
C GLY A 267 -31.05 5.61 0.34
N LEU A 268 -31.42 4.61 -0.46
CA LEU A 268 -30.48 3.65 -1.05
C LEU A 268 -29.50 4.31 -2.03
N THR A 269 -29.98 5.25 -2.86
CA THR A 269 -29.15 5.90 -3.87
C THR A 269 -28.00 6.68 -3.25
N LEU A 270 -28.26 7.49 -2.21
CA LEU A 270 -27.20 8.19 -1.48
C LEU A 270 -26.21 7.22 -0.84
N LYS A 271 -26.67 6.07 -0.33
CA LYS A 271 -25.76 5.03 0.19
C LYS A 271 -24.83 4.50 -0.90
N LEU A 272 -25.36 4.21 -2.09
CA LEU A 272 -24.57 3.76 -3.24
C LEU A 272 -23.59 4.85 -3.73
N ILE A 273 -24.04 6.11 -3.79
CA ILE A 273 -23.18 7.24 -4.16
C ILE A 273 -22.02 7.40 -3.18
N ARG A 274 -22.29 7.39 -1.86
CA ARG A 274 -21.23 7.49 -0.84
C ARG A 274 -20.21 6.37 -0.99
N THR A 275 -20.64 5.12 -1.16
CA THR A 275 -19.74 3.99 -1.38
C THR A 275 -18.93 4.18 -2.67
N SER A 276 -19.58 4.58 -3.77
CA SER A 276 -18.93 4.77 -5.07
C SER A 276 -17.85 5.86 -5.02
N VAL A 277 -18.11 6.97 -4.33
CA VAL A 277 -17.12 8.05 -4.13
C VAL A 277 -15.95 7.54 -3.28
N ILE A 278 -16.21 6.76 -2.23
CA ILE A 278 -15.14 6.19 -1.39
C ILE A 278 -14.26 5.24 -2.21
N GLU A 279 -14.86 4.35 -3.00
CA GLU A 279 -14.13 3.43 -3.90
C GLU A 279 -13.36 4.20 -4.99
N MET A 280 -13.95 5.26 -5.54
CA MET A 280 -13.27 6.14 -6.51
C MET A 280 -12.02 6.79 -5.90
N LEU A 281 -12.10 7.28 -4.65
CA LEU A 281 -10.95 7.83 -3.95
C LEU A 281 -9.82 6.81 -3.76
N GLU A 282 -10.12 5.50 -3.67
CA GLU A 282 -9.07 4.47 -3.59
C GLU A 282 -8.26 4.35 -4.89
N THR A 283 -8.84 4.72 -6.03
CA THR A 283 -8.15 4.68 -7.33
C THR A 283 -7.15 5.83 -7.53
N LEU A 284 -7.19 6.85 -6.67
CA LEU A 284 -6.31 8.01 -6.77
C LEU A 284 -4.96 7.75 -6.12
N SER A 285 -3.91 8.14 -6.84
CA SER A 285 -2.51 8.08 -6.44
C SER A 285 -2.04 9.38 -5.78
N ASP A 286 -0.85 9.37 -5.18
CA ASP A 286 -0.30 10.55 -4.51
C ASP A 286 0.04 11.70 -5.48
N ASP A 287 0.20 11.42 -6.78
CA ASP A 287 0.41 12.45 -7.81
C ASP A 287 -0.90 13.12 -8.27
N ASP A 288 -2.05 12.54 -7.91
CA ASP A 288 -3.36 13.08 -8.23
C ASP A 288 -3.81 14.14 -7.21
N PHE A 289 -4.62 15.09 -7.68
CA PHE A 289 -5.23 16.11 -6.84
C PHE A 289 -6.75 15.98 -6.88
N VAL A 290 -7.38 16.07 -5.72
CA VAL A 290 -8.81 15.84 -5.57
C VAL A 290 -9.46 16.78 -4.57
N ASN A 291 -10.72 17.12 -4.85
CA ASN A 291 -11.64 17.65 -3.86
C ASN A 291 -13.04 17.08 -4.14
N VAL A 292 -13.90 17.11 -3.12
CA VAL A 292 -15.27 16.61 -3.20
C VAL A 292 -16.24 17.74 -2.84
N VAL A 293 -17.15 18.02 -3.77
CA VAL A 293 -18.18 19.06 -3.67
C VAL A 293 -19.53 18.37 -3.62
N SER A 294 -20.38 18.79 -2.68
CA SER A 294 -21.79 18.40 -2.69
C SER A 294 -22.64 19.58 -3.13
N PHE A 295 -23.71 19.29 -3.86
CA PHE A 295 -24.63 20.32 -4.31
C PHE A 295 -26.09 19.89 -4.14
N ASN A 296 -26.93 20.88 -3.87
CA ASN A 296 -28.38 20.83 -3.87
C ASN A 296 -28.89 22.18 -4.40
N ASN A 297 -29.58 22.99 -3.59
CA ASN A 297 -29.89 24.39 -3.90
C ASN A 297 -28.64 25.29 -3.96
N ASN A 298 -27.53 24.85 -3.37
CA ASN A 298 -26.22 25.51 -3.42
C ASN A 298 -25.11 24.47 -3.52
N ALA A 299 -23.91 24.89 -3.94
CA ALA A 299 -22.73 24.02 -4.00
C ALA A 299 -21.74 24.37 -2.88
N GLN A 300 -21.19 23.36 -2.21
CA GLN A 300 -20.22 23.54 -1.13
C GLN A 300 -19.23 22.38 -1.06
N ASN A 301 -18.03 22.65 -0.54
CA ASN A 301 -17.06 21.59 -0.26
C ASN A 301 -17.58 20.69 0.86
N VAL A 302 -17.44 19.37 0.67
CA VAL A 302 -17.90 18.37 1.65
C VAL A 302 -17.02 18.37 2.90
N SER A 303 -15.75 18.74 2.74
CA SER A 303 -14.73 18.72 3.80
C SER A 303 -14.24 20.13 4.14
N CYS A 304 -13.25 20.22 5.04
CA CYS A 304 -12.58 21.48 5.37
C CYS A 304 -11.65 22.01 4.25
N PHE A 305 -11.50 21.29 3.13
CA PHE A 305 -10.68 21.73 2.01
C PHE A 305 -11.46 22.69 1.11
N ASN A 306 -10.88 23.87 0.86
CA ASN A 306 -11.46 24.90 -0.02
C ASN A 306 -10.97 24.85 -1.48
N HIS A 307 -10.13 23.87 -1.81
CA HIS A 307 -9.37 23.73 -3.05
C HIS A 307 -9.01 22.26 -3.27
N LEU A 308 -8.52 21.92 -4.47
CA LEU A 308 -7.95 20.60 -4.73
C LEU A 308 -6.74 20.35 -3.85
N VAL A 309 -6.70 19.18 -3.22
CA VAL A 309 -5.59 18.73 -2.37
C VAL A 309 -4.99 17.45 -2.93
N GLN A 310 -3.70 17.25 -2.67
CA GLN A 310 -3.02 16.01 -3.03
C GLN A 310 -3.74 14.80 -2.43
N ALA A 311 -3.98 13.76 -3.24
CA ALA A 311 -4.71 12.56 -2.85
C ALA A 311 -3.88 11.58 -2.02
N ASN A 312 -3.11 12.09 -1.05
CA ASN A 312 -2.36 11.28 -0.10
C ASN A 312 -3.29 10.53 0.88
N VAL A 313 -2.76 9.52 1.55
CA VAL A 313 -3.51 8.66 2.49
C VAL A 313 -4.30 9.47 3.54
N ARG A 314 -3.72 10.57 4.05
CA ARG A 314 -4.34 11.41 5.09
C ARG A 314 -5.52 12.23 4.55
N ASN A 315 -5.34 12.88 3.41
CA ASN A 315 -6.35 13.72 2.76
C ASN A 315 -7.50 12.86 2.25
N LYS A 316 -7.20 11.71 1.62
CA LYS A 316 -8.22 10.72 1.23
C LYS A 316 -9.06 10.27 2.42
N LYS A 317 -8.42 9.96 3.56
CA LYS A 317 -9.16 9.60 4.79
C LYS A 317 -10.12 10.71 5.23
N LYS A 318 -9.69 11.97 5.20
CA LYS A 318 -10.54 13.12 5.57
C LYS A 318 -11.71 13.32 4.62
N LEU A 319 -11.48 13.18 3.31
CA LEU A 319 -12.53 13.24 2.30
C LEU A 319 -13.54 12.10 2.50
N LYS A 320 -13.09 10.87 2.73
CA LYS A 320 -13.97 9.70 3.01
C LYS A 320 -14.83 9.91 4.27
N GLU A 321 -14.24 10.40 5.36
CA GLU A 321 -14.96 10.73 6.60
C GLU A 321 -16.05 11.79 6.37
N ALA A 322 -15.79 12.76 5.50
CA ALA A 322 -16.71 13.83 5.19
C ALA A 322 -17.84 13.36 4.23
N VAL A 323 -17.51 12.56 3.23
CA VAL A 323 -18.47 11.94 2.29
C VAL A 323 -19.50 11.09 3.03
N TYR A 324 -19.07 10.33 4.06
CA TYR A 324 -19.97 9.51 4.86
C TYR A 324 -21.07 10.33 5.57
N LYS A 325 -20.80 11.61 5.86
CA LYS A 325 -21.69 12.52 6.60
C LYS A 325 -22.63 13.33 5.70
N ILE A 326 -22.50 13.25 4.37
CA ILE A 326 -23.37 13.99 3.43
C ILE A 326 -24.83 13.59 3.66
N SER A 327 -25.74 14.54 3.82
CA SER A 327 -27.18 14.25 3.94
C SER A 327 -27.96 14.86 2.78
N ALA A 328 -28.91 14.10 2.24
CA ALA A 328 -29.75 14.49 1.11
C ALA A 328 -30.92 15.38 1.57
N LYS A 329 -30.96 16.63 1.09
CA LYS A 329 -32.03 17.61 1.35
C LYS A 329 -32.08 18.66 0.23
N GLY A 330 -33.27 19.15 -0.08
CA GLY A 330 -33.46 20.26 -1.02
C GLY A 330 -33.69 19.81 -2.46
N ILE A 331 -33.52 20.75 -3.39
CA ILE A 331 -33.77 20.62 -4.83
C ILE A 331 -32.41 20.55 -5.55
N THR A 332 -32.36 19.88 -6.70
CA THR A 332 -31.17 19.77 -7.53
C THR A 332 -30.95 21.02 -8.37
N ASP A 333 -29.77 21.63 -8.32
CA ASP A 333 -29.34 22.75 -9.19
C ASP A 333 -27.99 22.42 -9.83
N TYR A 334 -28.03 21.83 -11.03
CA TYR A 334 -26.82 21.46 -11.77
C TYR A 334 -26.01 22.68 -12.20
N LYS A 335 -26.65 23.83 -12.48
CA LYS A 335 -25.95 25.04 -12.92
C LYS A 335 -24.99 25.54 -11.84
N LYS A 336 -25.45 25.59 -10.59
CA LYS A 336 -24.59 25.99 -9.46
C LYS A 336 -23.52 24.95 -9.16
N GLY A 337 -23.88 23.66 -9.21
CA GLY A 337 -22.93 22.56 -9.03
C GLY A 337 -21.74 22.69 -10.00
N PHE A 338 -22.03 22.74 -11.31
CA PHE A 338 -20.99 22.85 -12.33
C PHE A 338 -20.26 24.19 -12.31
N SER A 339 -20.94 25.32 -12.03
CA SER A 339 -20.26 26.62 -11.92
C SER A 339 -19.19 26.61 -10.83
N TYR A 340 -19.55 26.11 -9.64
CA TYR A 340 -18.61 25.96 -8.53
C TYR A 340 -17.47 24.98 -8.87
N ALA A 341 -17.79 23.92 -9.60
CA ALA A 341 -16.81 22.94 -10.03
C ALA A 341 -15.75 23.52 -10.96
N PHE A 342 -16.17 24.31 -11.96
CA PHE A 342 -15.26 25.00 -12.86
C PHE A 342 -14.42 26.04 -12.12
N GLU A 343 -15.01 26.80 -11.19
CA GLU A 343 -14.27 27.76 -10.36
C GLU A 343 -13.17 27.07 -9.54
N GLN A 344 -13.45 25.92 -8.93
CA GLN A 344 -12.46 25.10 -8.23
C GLN A 344 -11.33 24.63 -9.17
N LEU A 345 -11.68 24.17 -10.38
CA LEU A 345 -10.72 23.71 -11.38
C LEU A 345 -9.98 24.83 -12.12
N LEU A 346 -10.39 26.09 -12.00
CA LEU A 346 -9.69 27.27 -12.53
C LEU A 346 -8.82 27.95 -11.48
N ASN A 347 -8.88 27.52 -10.22
CA ASN A 347 -8.01 28.05 -9.19
C ASN A 347 -6.54 27.60 -9.43
N HIS A 348 -5.68 28.55 -9.77
CA HIS A 348 -4.25 28.35 -10.04
C HIS A 348 -3.33 28.76 -8.86
N SER A 349 -3.90 29.23 -7.75
CA SER A 349 -3.12 29.71 -6.60
C SER A 349 -2.49 28.60 -5.75
N VAL A 350 -2.82 27.34 -6.05
CA VAL A 350 -2.48 26.17 -5.25
C VAL A 350 -1.72 25.13 -6.08
N SER A 351 -0.93 24.28 -5.43
CA SER A 351 -0.25 23.16 -6.09
C SER A 351 -1.26 22.20 -6.71
N ARG A 352 -0.98 21.73 -7.93
CA ARG A 352 -1.87 20.87 -8.74
C ARG A 352 -1.08 19.93 -9.65
N ALA A 353 -1.75 18.90 -10.16
CA ALA A 353 -1.18 18.05 -11.20
C ALA A 353 -1.10 18.80 -12.54
N ASN A 354 -2.10 19.65 -12.84
CA ASN A 354 -2.17 20.49 -14.05
C ASN A 354 -2.04 19.71 -15.39
N CYS A 355 -2.43 18.43 -15.38
CA CYS A 355 -2.49 17.58 -16.56
C CYS A 355 -3.96 17.36 -16.94
N ASN A 356 -4.55 16.21 -16.60
CA ASN A 356 -5.95 15.93 -16.91
C ASN A 356 -6.88 16.62 -15.92
N LYS A 357 -7.86 17.39 -16.39
CA LYS A 357 -8.89 18.03 -15.56
C LYS A 357 -10.21 17.30 -15.75
N ILE A 358 -10.74 16.73 -14.68
CA ILE A 358 -11.93 15.88 -14.75
C ILE A 358 -12.94 16.32 -13.68
N ILE A 359 -14.19 16.48 -14.08
CA ILE A 359 -15.34 16.59 -13.18
C ILE A 359 -16.10 15.27 -13.26
N MET A 360 -16.35 14.63 -12.13
CA MET A 360 -17.17 13.41 -12.09
C MET A 360 -18.40 13.63 -11.24
N LEU A 361 -19.59 13.45 -11.83
CA LEU A 361 -20.86 13.70 -11.18
C LEU A 361 -21.54 12.39 -10.75
N PHE A 362 -21.97 12.32 -9.50
CA PHE A 362 -22.83 11.26 -8.97
C PHE A 362 -24.23 11.83 -8.68
N THR A 363 -25.25 11.36 -9.42
CA THR A 363 -26.66 11.76 -9.32
C THR A 363 -27.58 10.58 -9.66
N ASP A 364 -28.86 10.65 -9.33
CA ASP A 364 -29.87 9.64 -9.68
C ASP A 364 -30.60 9.93 -11.01
N GLY A 365 -30.39 11.11 -11.58
CA GLY A 365 -30.95 11.53 -12.86
C GLY A 365 -31.27 13.02 -12.87
N GLY A 366 -31.18 13.66 -14.04
CA GLY A 366 -31.38 15.10 -14.18
C GLY A 366 -32.31 15.46 -15.33
N GLU A 367 -33.24 16.38 -15.07
CA GLU A 367 -34.13 16.95 -16.09
C GLU A 367 -33.43 18.06 -16.90
N GLU A 368 -32.53 18.83 -16.27
CA GLU A 368 -31.80 19.95 -16.89
C GLU A 368 -30.37 19.56 -17.28
N ARG A 369 -29.94 19.92 -18.49
CA ARG A 369 -28.62 19.58 -19.06
C ARG A 369 -27.51 20.62 -18.84
N ALA A 370 -27.75 21.68 -18.06
CA ALA A 370 -26.78 22.74 -17.74
C ALA A 370 -25.92 23.27 -18.91
N GLN A 371 -26.45 23.27 -20.15
CA GLN A 371 -25.67 23.52 -21.38
C GLN A 371 -24.98 24.89 -21.39
N GLU A 372 -25.63 25.90 -20.83
CA GLU A 372 -25.10 27.27 -20.70
C GLU A 372 -23.77 27.31 -19.93
N ILE A 373 -23.64 26.51 -18.86
CA ILE A 373 -22.43 26.47 -18.04
C ILE A 373 -21.28 25.83 -18.80
N PHE A 374 -21.55 24.75 -19.54
CA PHE A 374 -20.55 24.10 -20.38
C PHE A 374 -20.10 24.98 -21.54
N HIS A 375 -21.01 25.71 -22.17
CA HIS A 375 -20.66 26.68 -23.22
C HIS A 375 -19.82 27.83 -22.66
N LYS A 376 -20.08 28.28 -21.43
CA LYS A 376 -19.31 29.37 -20.81
C LYS A 376 -17.93 28.94 -20.34
N TYR A 377 -17.81 27.80 -19.68
CA TYR A 377 -16.59 27.39 -18.97
C TYR A 377 -15.73 26.36 -19.70
N ASN A 378 -16.28 25.63 -20.67
CA ASN A 378 -15.60 24.49 -21.30
C ASN A 378 -15.95 24.35 -22.80
N GLU A 379 -16.01 25.47 -23.52
CA GLU A 379 -16.29 25.50 -24.96
C GLU A 379 -15.24 24.72 -25.78
N ASP A 380 -13.99 24.80 -25.35
CA ASP A 380 -12.84 24.11 -25.93
C ASP A 380 -12.66 22.66 -25.46
N LYS A 381 -13.54 22.18 -24.57
CA LYS A 381 -13.56 20.81 -24.04
C LYS A 381 -12.24 20.39 -23.36
N LYS A 382 -11.54 21.33 -22.71
CA LYS A 382 -10.34 21.04 -21.90
C LYS A 382 -10.62 20.25 -20.63
N VAL A 383 -11.85 20.30 -20.12
CA VAL A 383 -12.28 19.56 -18.93
C VAL A 383 -13.19 18.41 -19.37
N SER A 384 -12.90 17.20 -18.92
CA SER A 384 -13.78 16.05 -19.13
C SER A 384 -14.82 16.00 -18.02
N ALA A 385 -16.11 16.04 -18.37
CA ALA A 385 -17.21 15.79 -17.44
C ALA A 385 -17.75 14.37 -17.65
N ILE A 386 -17.76 13.57 -16.59
CA ILE A 386 -18.17 12.16 -16.57
C ILE A 386 -19.41 12.00 -15.68
#